data_AF-A0A818SXZ7-F1
#
_entry.id   AF-A0A818SXZ7-F1
#
_cell.length_a   1.000
_cell.length_b   1.000
_cell.length_c   1.000
_cell.angle_alpha   90.00
_cell.angle_beta   90.00
_cell.angle_gamma   90.00
#
_symmetry.space_group_name_H-M   'P 1'
#
loop_
_entity.id
_entity.type
_entity.pdbx_description
1 polymer ?
#
loop_
_entity_poly.entity_id
_entity_poly.type
_entity_poly.pdbx_seq_one_letter_code
_entity_poly.pdbx_strand_id
1 'polypeptide(L)'
;MHWAKNHFVISAADFADNLPPPPINDELEPIDYFYFMFRKQSMTLLTNQSNLYSVQKDPNKPVCISETEMALFIGILMMTGIYCFPEQLFFWSNTTRVEIDF
;
A
#
# COMPACT_ATOMS: atom_id res chain seq x y z
N MET A 1 27.88 0.88 1.85
CA MET A 1 26.80 1.71 2.42
C MET A 1 25.94 0.81 3.30
N HIS A 2 26.00 0.98 4.62
CA HIS A 2 25.10 0.27 5.54
C HIS A 2 23.83 1.10 5.65
N TRP A 3 22.72 0.58 5.10
CA TRP A 3 21.41 1.14 5.40
C TRP A 3 21.01 0.71 6.81
N ALA A 4 20.70 1.67 7.67
CA ALA A 4 20.04 1.45 8.95
C ALA A 4 18.70 2.16 8.88
N LYS A 5 17.61 1.45 9.15
CA LYS A 5 16.27 2.04 9.21
C LYS A 5 16.26 3.03 10.36
N ASN A 6 16.15 4.33 10.07
CA ASN A 6 15.95 5.33 11.12
C ASN A 6 14.74 4.92 11.95
N HIS A 7 14.86 5.03 13.28
CA HIS A 7 13.76 4.77 14.20
C HIS A 7 12.58 5.65 13.78
N PHE A 8 11.51 5.04 13.27
CA PHE A 8 10.31 5.77 12.89
C PHE A 8 9.75 6.36 14.17
N VAL A 9 9.91 7.67 14.34
CA VAL A 9 9.24 8.40 15.41
C VAL A 9 7.80 8.52 14.95
N ILE A 10 6.91 7.77 15.61
CA ILE A 10 5.47 7.92 15.40
C ILE A 10 5.18 9.41 15.60
N SER A 11 4.59 10.05 14.59
CA SER A 11 4.18 11.43 14.72
C SER A 11 3.24 11.53 15.91
N ALA A 12 3.60 12.33 16.91
CA ALA A 12 2.71 12.69 18.02
C ALA A 12 1.59 13.64 17.56
N ALA A 13 1.38 13.77 16.25
CA ALA A 13 0.19 14.40 15.70
C ALA A 13 -1.01 13.52 16.04
N ASP A 14 -1.54 13.74 17.24
CA ASP A 14 -2.94 13.47 17.49
C ASP A 14 -3.73 14.33 16.48
N PHE A 15 -4.72 13.73 15.82
CA PHE A 15 -5.72 14.49 15.09
C PHE A 15 -6.50 15.31 16.14
N ALA A 16 -5.93 16.46 16.51
CA ALA A 16 -6.44 17.33 17.57
C ALA A 16 -7.73 18.05 17.15
N ASP A 17 -8.01 18.08 15.85
CA ASP A 17 -9.25 18.60 15.29
C ASP A 17 -10.31 17.51 15.23
N ASN A 18 -11.54 17.86 15.62
CA ASN A 18 -12.70 17.04 15.35
C ASN A 18 -12.74 16.77 13.85
N LEU A 19 -12.65 15.50 13.46
CA LEU A 19 -12.83 15.10 12.07
C LEU A 19 -14.13 15.72 11.55
N PRO A 20 -14.13 16.28 10.32
CA PRO A 20 -15.37 16.75 9.74
C PRO A 20 -16.39 15.59 9.80
N PRO A 21 -17.66 15.87 10.12
CA PRO A 21 -18.67 14.83 10.11
C PRO A 21 -18.65 14.16 8.73
N PRO A 22 -18.78 12.82 8.67
CA PRO A 22 -18.80 12.11 7.39
C PRO A 22 -19.88 12.73 6.49
N PRO A 23 -19.65 12.77 5.17
CA PRO A 23 -20.64 13.29 4.24
C PRO A 23 -22.00 12.61 4.47
N ILE A 24 -23.06 13.40 4.58
CA ILE A 24 -24.41 12.92 4.93
C ILE A 24 -24.96 11.91 3.89
N ASN A 25 -24.43 11.96 2.66
CA ASN A 25 -24.64 10.97 1.60
C ASN A 25 -23.33 10.25 1.32
N ASP A 26 -23.01 9.23 2.12
CA ASP A 26 -21.93 8.30 1.80
C ASP A 26 -22.48 7.23 0.83
N GLU A 27 -22.68 7.62 -0.43
CA GLU A 27 -22.93 6.66 -1.52
C GLU A 27 -21.66 5.89 -1.91
N LEU A 28 -20.51 6.30 -1.36
CA LEU A 28 -19.21 5.76 -1.69
C LEU A 28 -18.84 4.60 -0.77
N GLU A 29 -18.39 3.51 -1.35
CA GLU A 29 -17.78 2.42 -0.62
C GLU A 29 -16.32 2.78 -0.26
N PRO A 30 -15.73 2.19 0.80
CA PRO A 30 -14.33 2.40 1.16
C PRO A 30 -13.34 2.24 -0.01
N ILE A 31 -13.66 1.36 -0.97
CA ILE A 31 -12.86 1.12 -2.17
C ILE A 31 -12.88 2.31 -3.14
N ASP A 32 -13.92 3.13 -3.16
CA ASP A 32 -14.01 4.30 -4.03
C ASP A 32 -12.99 5.36 -3.63
N TYR A 33 -12.78 5.54 -2.32
CA TYR A 33 -11.74 6.41 -1.78
C TYR A 33 -10.34 5.97 -2.22
N PHE A 34 -10.07 4.66 -2.25
CA PHE A 34 -8.83 4.11 -2.79
C PHE A 34 -8.64 4.51 -4.27
N TYR A 35 -9.68 4.36 -5.09
CA TYR A 35 -9.59 4.71 -6.52
C TYR A 35 -9.55 6.22 -6.78
N PHE A 36 -10.05 7.06 -5.87
CA PHE A 36 -9.83 8.51 -5.96
C PHE A 36 -8.37 8.89 -5.78
N MET A 37 -7.67 8.24 -4.86
CA MET A 37 -6.24 8.43 -4.62
C MET A 37 -5.39 7.80 -5.74
N PHE A 38 -5.69 6.56 -6.11
CA PHE A 38 -5.01 5.79 -7.14
C PHE A 38 -5.89 5.61 -8.37
N ARG A 39 -6.13 6.71 -9.09
CA ARG A 39 -6.90 6.67 -10.34
C ARG A 39 -6.24 5.74 -11.35
N LYS A 40 -7.06 5.27 -12.30
CA LYS A 40 -6.62 4.38 -13.40
C LYS A 40 -5.32 4.83 -14.06
N GLN A 41 -5.18 6.12 -14.40
CA GLN A 41 -3.96 6.64 -15.04
C GLN A 41 -2.69 6.41 -14.19
N SER A 42 -2.79 6.63 -12.88
CA SER A 42 -1.68 6.38 -11.94
C SER A 42 -1.38 4.88 -11.84
N MET A 43 -2.42 4.04 -11.79
CA MET A 43 -2.26 2.58 -11.75
C MET A 43 -1.56 2.04 -13.01
N THR A 44 -2.01 2.49 -14.19
CA THR A 44 -1.39 2.17 -15.47
C THR A 44 0.07 2.63 -15.52
N LEU A 45 0.36 3.86 -15.06
CA LEU A 45 1.72 4.39 -15.03
C LEU A 45 2.64 3.57 -14.13
N LEU A 46 2.21 3.26 -12.90
CA LEU A 46 2.98 2.46 -11.95
C LEU A 46 3.26 1.06 -12.50
N THR A 47 2.25 0.43 -13.09
CA THR A 47 2.36 -0.91 -13.68
C THR A 47 3.37 -0.92 -14.83
N ASN A 48 3.24 0.02 -15.77
CA ASN A 48 4.12 0.10 -16.93
C ASN A 48 5.57 0.40 -16.54
N GLN A 49 5.80 1.34 -15.63
CA GLN A 49 7.15 1.69 -15.19
C GLN A 49 7.80 0.55 -14.39
N SER A 50 7.03 -0.16 -13.57
CA SER A 50 7.54 -1.31 -12.80
C SER A 50 7.96 -2.46 -13.73
N ASN A 51 7.16 -2.75 -14.75
CA ASN A 51 7.50 -3.75 -15.76
C ASN A 51 8.72 -3.34 -16.60
N LEU A 52 8.78 -2.09 -17.03
CA LEU A 52 9.92 -1.55 -17.77
C LEU A 52 11.21 -1.66 -16.94
N TYR A 53 11.16 -1.28 -15.66
CA TYR A 53 12.28 -1.45 -14.75
C TYR A 53 12.67 -2.92 -14.55
N SER A 54 11.70 -3.83 -14.46
CA SER A 54 11.98 -5.26 -14.35
C SER A 54 12.77 -5.78 -15.54
N VAL A 55 12.40 -5.40 -16.76
CA VAL A 55 13.14 -5.78 -17.99
C VAL A 55 14.53 -5.15 -18.00
N GLN A 56 14.66 -3.89 -17.56
CA GLN A 56 15.97 -3.23 -17.45
C GLN A 56 16.90 -3.89 -16.43
N LYS A 57 16.35 -4.50 -15.38
CA LYS A 57 17.12 -5.18 -14.33
C LYS A 57 17.55 -6.58 -14.71
N ASP A 58 16.65 -7.38 -15.26
CA ASP A 58 16.96 -8.70 -15.80
C ASP A 58 16.06 -9.00 -17.00
N PRO A 59 16.57 -8.81 -18.23
CA PRO A 59 15.81 -9.08 -19.45
C PRO A 59 15.36 -10.54 -19.57
N ASN A 60 16.03 -11.48 -18.89
CA ASN A 60 15.71 -12.90 -18.97
C ASN A 60 14.58 -13.30 -18.00
N LYS A 61 14.24 -12.43 -17.04
CA LYS A 61 13.24 -12.71 -16.01
C LYS A 61 12.34 -11.50 -15.73
N PRO A 62 11.54 -11.05 -16.71
CA PRO A 62 10.57 -9.99 -16.48
C PRO A 62 9.44 -10.46 -15.56
N VAL A 63 9.00 -9.58 -14.65
CA VAL A 63 7.93 -9.89 -13.68
C VAL A 63 6.53 -9.84 -14.32
N CYS A 64 6.34 -9.03 -15.37
CA CYS A 64 5.08 -8.94 -16.14
C CYS A 64 3.83 -8.68 -15.27
N ILE A 65 3.91 -7.68 -14.39
CA ILE A 65 2.85 -7.27 -13.46
C ILE A 65 1.62 -6.77 -14.22
N SER A 66 0.44 -7.21 -13.81
CA SER A 66 -0.87 -6.68 -14.23
C SER A 66 -1.33 -5.50 -13.36
N GLU A 67 -2.24 -4.67 -13.86
CA GLU A 67 -2.80 -3.56 -13.06
C GLU A 67 -3.51 -4.06 -11.78
N THR A 68 -4.15 -5.23 -11.84
CA THR A 68 -4.78 -5.87 -10.67
C THR A 68 -3.75 -6.26 -9.62
N GLU A 69 -2.63 -6.86 -10.02
CA GLU A 69 -1.54 -7.21 -9.08
C GLU A 69 -0.90 -5.96 -8.48
N MET A 70 -0.77 -4.88 -9.25
CA MET A 70 -0.31 -3.59 -8.73
C MET A 70 -1.27 -3.02 -7.68
N ALA A 71 -2.59 -3.06 -7.93
CA ALA A 71 -3.60 -2.62 -6.97
C ALA A 71 -3.55 -3.44 -5.68
N LEU A 72 -3.44 -4.77 -5.79
CA LEU A 72 -3.28 -5.67 -4.64
C LEU A 72 -2.01 -5.37 -3.85
N PHE A 73 -0.89 -5.13 -4.54
CA PHE A 73 0.37 -4.77 -3.91
C PHE A 73 0.25 -3.47 -3.09
N ILE A 74 -0.36 -2.43 -3.66
CA ILE A 74 -0.63 -1.18 -2.94
C ILE A 74 -1.55 -1.41 -1.74
N GLY A 75 -2.59 -2.25 -1.90
CA GLY A 75 -3.46 -2.66 -0.79
C GLY A 75 -2.70 -3.32 0.36
N ILE A 76 -1.75 -4.22 0.06
CA ILE A 76 -0.87 -4.83 1.06
C ILE A 76 -0.02 -3.75 1.76
N LEU A 77 0.53 -2.79 1.02
CA LEU A 77 1.31 -1.69 1.60
C LEU A 77 0.46 -0.83 2.54
N MET A 78 -0.79 -0.53 2.18
CA MET A 78 -1.72 0.20 3.05
C MET A 78 -1.99 -0.58 4.34
N MET A 79 -2.21 -1.88 4.25
CA MET A 79 -2.38 -2.75 5.43
C MET A 79 -1.13 -2.75 6.31
N THR A 80 0.08 -2.67 5.73
CA THR A 80 1.32 -2.55 6.52
C THR A 80 1.49 -1.20 7.21
N GLY A 81 0.75 -0.17 6.77
CA GLY A 81 0.66 1.11 7.46
C GLY A 81 -0.33 1.10 8.62
N ILE A 82 -1.38 0.26 8.54
CA ILE A 82 -2.37 0.07 9.60
C ILE A 82 -1.80 -0.80 10.72
N TYR A 83 -1.19 -1.93 10.36
CA TYR A 83 -0.58 -2.87 11.31
C TYR A 83 0.90 -2.59 11.44
N CYS A 84 1.35 -2.21 12.64
CA CYS A 84 2.77 -1.97 12.92
C CYS A 84 3.45 -3.23 13.46
N PHE A 85 4.09 -4.02 12.58
CA PHE A 85 5.02 -5.07 13.01
C PHE A 85 6.46 -4.54 13.13
N PRO A 86 7.24 -5.06 14.11
CA PRO A 86 8.62 -4.61 14.33
C PRO A 86 9.54 -4.95 13.15
N GLU A 87 9.27 -6.03 12.44
CA GLU A 87 10.07 -6.50 11.31
C GLU A 87 9.21 -6.72 10.06
N GLN A 88 9.77 -6.41 8.88
CA GLN A 88 9.05 -6.58 7.61
C GLN A 88 8.69 -8.03 7.32
N LEU A 89 9.53 -8.98 7.75
CA LEU A 89 9.30 -10.41 7.55
C LEU A 89 8.06 -10.92 8.31
N PHE A 90 7.63 -10.23 9.36
CA PHE A 90 6.48 -10.64 10.15
C PHE A 90 5.18 -10.45 9.35
N PHE A 91 5.12 -9.50 8.41
CA PHE A 91 3.97 -9.41 7.49
C PHE A 91 3.83 -10.62 6.57
N TRP A 92 4.90 -11.39 6.38
CA TRP A 92 4.95 -12.55 5.49
C TRP A 92 5.05 -13.87 6.25
N SER A 93 5.04 -13.85 7.58
CA SER A 93 5.09 -15.07 8.40
C SER A 93 3.69 -15.64 8.61
N ASN A 94 3.58 -16.97 8.49
CA ASN A 94 2.32 -17.69 8.73
C ASN A 94 1.85 -17.60 10.20
N THR A 95 2.74 -17.31 11.15
CA THR A 95 2.43 -17.28 12.59
C THR A 95 1.88 -15.94 13.07
N THR A 96 2.02 -14.89 12.28
CA THR A 96 1.60 -13.51 12.61
C THR A 96 0.48 -13.03 11.69
N ARG A 97 -0.27 -13.99 11.12
CA ARG A 97 -1.39 -13.70 10.23
C ARG A 97 -2.44 -12.89 10.99
N VAL A 98 -2.69 -11.68 10.51
CA VAL A 98 -3.81 -10.86 10.97
C VAL A 98 -5.05 -11.40 10.26
N GLU A 99 -6.00 -11.93 11.02
CA GLU A 99 -7.33 -12.26 10.49
C GLU A 99 -8.08 -10.95 10.25
N ILE A 100 -8.53 -10.74 9.02
CA ILE A 100 -9.34 -9.57 8.65
C ILE A 100 -10.80 -10.00 8.87
N ASP A 101 -11.33 -9.70 10.05
CA ASP A 101 -12.76 -9.86 10.33
C ASP A 101 -13.51 -8.70 9.63
N PHE A 102 -14.42 -9.05 8.71
CA PHE A 102 -15.35 -8.11 8.06
C PHE A 102 -16.74 -8.23 8.69
#